data_AF-A0A402BFP5-F1
#
_entry.id   AF-A0A402BFP5-F1
#
_cell.length_a   1.000
_cell.length_b   1.000
_cell.length_c   1.000
_cell.angle_alpha   90.00
_cell.angle_beta   90.00
_cell.angle_gamma   90.00
#
_symmetry.space_group_name_H-M   'P 1'
#
loop_
_entity.id
_entity.type
_entity.pdbx_description
1 polymer ?
#
loop_
_entity_poly.entity_id
_entity_poly.type
_entity_poly.pdbx_seq_one_letter_code
_entity_poly.pdbx_strand_id
1 'polypeptide(L)' 'METTQEGTYFQEGDRVRIKQTGEQGSVNATDGGVVYVVMDTTEETRVFSAYCDKDSYIDFVQQELKAGGAGKQA' A
#
# COMPACT_ATOMS: atom_id res chain seq x y z
N MET A 1 2.85 -28.62 -1.68
CA MET A 1 2.55 -27.67 -2.76
C MET A 1 2.83 -26.30 -2.18
N GLU A 2 3.93 -25.68 -2.58
CA GLU A 2 4.30 -24.34 -2.12
C GLU A 2 3.81 -23.37 -3.19
N THR A 3 2.59 -22.89 -3.04
CA THR A 3 2.10 -21.77 -3.84
C THR A 3 2.77 -20.53 -3.30
N THR A 4 3.94 -20.19 -3.83
CA THR A 4 4.41 -18.80 -3.89
C THR A 4 3.43 -18.07 -4.81
N GLN A 5 2.23 -17.84 -4.30
CA GLN A 5 1.24 -16.99 -4.94
C GLN A 5 1.92 -15.63 -4.97
N GLU A 6 2.09 -15.10 -6.18
CA GLU A 6 2.44 -13.70 -6.44
C GLU A 6 1.30 -12.83 -5.91
N GLY A 7 1.19 -12.81 -4.59
CA GLY A 7 0.09 -12.27 -3.84
C GLY A 7 0.18 -10.76 -3.90
N THR A 8 -0.98 -10.15 -4.13
CA THR A 8 -1.25 -8.74 -3.83
C THR A 8 -0.35 -8.25 -2.71
N TYR A 9 0.60 -7.36 -3.02
CA TYR A 9 1.59 -6.89 -2.05
C TYR A 9 0.93 -6.15 -0.87
N PHE A 10 -0.27 -5.62 -1.10
CA PHE A 10 -1.07 -4.85 -0.15
C PHE A 10 -1.89 -5.74 0.78
N GLN A 11 -1.96 -5.37 2.05
CA GLN A 11 -2.79 -6.02 3.06
C GLN A 11 -3.80 -5.03 3.65
N GLU A 12 -4.86 -5.54 4.24
CA GLU A 12 -5.82 -4.71 4.98
C GLU A 12 -5.10 -3.91 6.08
N GLY A 13 -5.37 -2.60 6.13
CA GLY A 13 -4.72 -1.64 7.03
C GLY A 13 -3.47 -0.99 6.45
N ASP A 14 -2.95 -1.42 5.30
CA ASP A 14 -1.81 -0.76 4.67
C ASP A 14 -2.15 0.65 4.22
N ARG A 15 -1.16 1.54 4.35
CA ARG A 15 -1.29 2.93 3.93
C ARG A 15 -0.72 3.09 2.53
N VAL A 16 -1.52 3.65 1.65
CA VAL A 16 -1.16 3.78 0.23
C VAL A 16 -1.34 5.22 -0.24
N ARG A 17 -0.60 5.58 -1.28
CA ARG A 17 -0.66 6.88 -1.93
C ARG A 17 -0.94 6.69 -3.41
N ILE A 18 -1.92 7.42 -3.92
CA ILE A 18 -2.20 7.48 -5.36
C ILE A 18 -1.09 8.31 -6.01
N LYS A 19 -0.38 7.75 -6.99
CA LYS A 19 0.74 8.43 -7.68
C LYS A 19 0.30 9.67 -8.45
N GLN A 20 -0.85 9.60 -9.13
CA GLN A 20 -1.35 10.70 -9.96
C GLN A 20 -1.76 11.94 -9.16
N THR A 21 -2.50 11.75 -8.07
CA THR A 21 -3.07 12.85 -7.28
C THR A 21 -2.25 13.16 -6.03
N GLY A 22 -1.40 12.24 -5.60
CA GLY A 22 -0.68 12.31 -4.33
C GLY A 22 -1.56 12.05 -3.11
N GLU A 23 -2.84 11.75 -3.31
CA GLU A 23 -3.83 11.51 -2.27
C GLU A 23 -3.53 10.21 -1.52
N GLN A 24 -3.79 10.19 -0.21
CA GLN A 24 -3.50 9.04 0.64
C GLN A 24 -4.78 8.33 1.06
N GLY A 25 -4.66 7.04 1.31
CA GLY A 25 -5.75 6.22 1.80
C GLY A 25 -5.23 4.99 2.53
N SER A 26 -6.17 4.22 3.06
CA SER A 26 -5.89 2.97 3.76
C SER A 26 -6.59 1.82 3.06
N VAL A 27 -5.90 0.70 2.91
CA VAL A 27 -6.46 -0.51 2.32
C VAL A 27 -7.51 -1.06 3.26
N ASN A 28 -8.75 -1.14 2.80
CA ASN A 28 -9.87 -1.69 3.54
C ASN A 28 -10.07 -3.18 3.29
N ALA A 29 -9.80 -3.66 2.07
CA ALA A 29 -9.95 -5.06 1.68
C ALA A 29 -9.06 -5.39 0.47
N THR A 30 -8.69 -6.65 0.30
CA THR A 30 -8.06 -7.16 -0.93
C THR A 30 -8.76 -8.44 -1.41
N ASP A 31 -8.97 -8.55 -2.72
CA ASP A 31 -9.62 -9.71 -3.32
C ASP A 31 -9.04 -9.98 -4.72
N GLY A 32 -8.51 -11.19 -4.95
CA GLY A 32 -8.22 -11.70 -6.29
C GLY A 32 -7.36 -10.83 -7.21
N GLY A 33 -6.47 -9.97 -6.68
CA GLY A 33 -5.68 -9.03 -7.48
C GLY A 33 -6.27 -7.61 -7.54
N VAL A 34 -7.20 -7.28 -6.66
CA VAL A 34 -7.82 -5.96 -6.50
C VAL A 34 -7.66 -5.48 -5.06
N VAL A 35 -7.47 -4.18 -4.87
CA VAL A 35 -7.26 -3.50 -3.58
C VAL A 35 -8.32 -2.42 -3.43
N TYR A 36 -9.06 -2.47 -2.34
CA TYR A 36 -10.05 -1.47 -1.96
C TYR A 36 -9.40 -0.50 -0.99
N VAL A 37 -9.35 0.78 -1.34
CA VAL A 37 -8.67 1.84 -0.58
C VAL A 37 -9.69 2.87 -0.15
N VAL A 38 -9.80 3.13 1.14
CA VAL A 38 -10.58 4.24 1.69
C VAL A 38 -9.70 5.48 1.71
N MET A 39 -10.13 6.52 1.00
CA MET A 39 -9.39 7.77 0.89
C MET A 39 -9.51 8.60 2.19
N ASP A 40 -8.40 9.17 2.65
CA ASP A 40 -8.34 9.96 3.89
C ASP A 40 -9.09 11.29 3.76
N THR A 41 -9.10 11.87 2.56
CA THR A 41 -9.66 13.20 2.27
C THR A 41 -11.17 13.19 2.02
N THR A 42 -11.67 12.18 1.32
CA THR A 42 -13.08 12.12 0.88
C THR A 42 -13.89 11.04 1.58
N GLU A 43 -13.25 10.16 2.36
CA GLU A 43 -13.86 8.96 2.96
C GLU A 43 -14.47 8.00 1.93
N GLU A 44 -14.20 8.22 0.63
CA GLU A 44 -14.69 7.36 -0.44
C GLU A 44 -13.81 6.12 -0.59
N THR A 45 -14.44 5.00 -0.93
CA THR A 45 -13.71 3.78 -1.28
C THR A 45 -13.40 3.78 -2.78
N ARG A 46 -12.12 3.71 -3.12
CA ARG A 46 -11.62 3.56 -4.49
C ARG A 46 -11.00 2.19 -4.69
N VAL A 47 -11.09 1.68 -5.90
CA VAL A 47 -10.66 0.33 -6.25
C VAL A 47 -9.47 0.41 -7.20
N PHE A 48 -8.40 -0.30 -6.87
CA PHE A 48 -7.16 -0.34 -7.64
C PHE A 48 -6.74 -1.77 -7.93
N SER A 49 -5.97 -1.98 -9.00
CA SER A 49 -5.33 -3.27 -9.24
C SER A 49 -4.21 -3.49 -8.21
N ALA A 50 -4.11 -4.71 -7.72
CA ALA A 50 -3.11 -5.15 -6.75
C ALA A 50 -1.70 -5.31 -7.31
N TYR A 51 -1.57 -5.35 -8.64
CA TYR A 51 -0.28 -5.42 -9.28
C TYR A 51 0.48 -4.13 -8.94
N CYS A 52 1.64 -4.27 -8.32
CA CYS A 52 2.59 -3.19 -8.06
C CYS A 52 3.64 -3.20 -9.20
N ASP A 53 3.18 -2.95 -10.42
CA ASP A 53 4.06 -2.69 -11.56
C ASP A 53 4.52 -1.21 -11.54
N LYS A 54 5.51 -0.88 -12.38
CA LYS A 54 6.02 0.48 -12.53
C LYS A 54 4.90 1.46 -12.95
N ASP A 55 3.90 0.95 -13.66
CA ASP A 55 2.70 1.67 -14.10
C ASP A 55 1.52 1.63 -13.11
N SER A 56 1.70 1.12 -11.90
CA SER A 56 0.61 1.06 -10.91
C SER A 56 0.19 2.43 -10.40
N TYR A 57 -1.12 2.59 -10.24
CA TYR A 57 -1.76 3.85 -9.81
C TYR A 57 -1.50 4.20 -8.34
N ILE A 58 -1.16 3.21 -7.51
CA ILE A 58 -0.92 3.37 -6.08
C ILE A 58 0.48 2.88 -5.71
N ASP A 59 1.04 3.50 -4.68
CA ASP A 59 2.33 3.15 -4.09
C ASP A 59 2.17 2.98 -2.57
N PHE A 60 3.07 2.23 -1.95
CA PHE A 60 3.09 2.13 -0.50
C PHE A 60 3.53 3.47 0.09
N VAL A 61 2.76 3.97 1.05
CA VAL A 61 3.33 4.98 1.95
C VAL A 61 4.19 4.21 2.91
N GLN A 62 5.49 4.14 2.61
CA GLN A 62 6.47 3.71 3.58
C GLN A 62 6.29 4.63 4.78
N GLN A 63 5.63 4.12 5.84
CA GLN A 63 5.72 4.78 7.14
C GLN A 63 7.22 4.90 7.37
N GLU A 64 7.70 6.13 7.52
CA GLU A 64 9.02 6.35 8.09
C GLU A 64 9.02 5.57 9.40
N LEU A 65 9.56 4.35 9.37
CA LEU A 65 10.26 3.78 10.49
C LEU A 65 11.23 4.88 10.87
N LYS A 66 10.82 5.73 11.82
CA LYS A 66 11.79 6.54 12.55
C LYS A 66 12.80 5.52 13.00
N ALA A 67 13.96 5.54 12.34
CA ALA A 67 15.17 4.88 12.77
C ALA A 67 15.55 5.54 14.10
N GLY A 68 14.81 5.20 15.16
CA GLY A 68 15.17 5.48 16.53
C GLY A 68 16.31 4.54 16.86
N GLY A 69 17.54 4.97 16.57
CA GLY A 69 18.72 4.18 16.89
C GLY A 69 20.00 4.59 16.17
N ALA A 70 20.31 5.87 16.09
CA ALA A 70 21.72 6.26 16.02
C ALA A 70 22.39 5.81 17.34
N GLY A 71 23.23 4.79 17.27
CA GLY A 71 23.82 4.17 18.47
C GLY A 71 25.09 3.39 18.19
N LYS A 72 26.16 4.13 17.86
CA LYS A 72 27.59 3.81 18.00
C LYS A 72 28.18 2.61 17.25
N GLN A 73 29.07 2.97 16.32
CA GLN A 73 30.45 2.50 16.18
C GLN A 73 30.93 1.52 17.28
N ALA A 74 31.40 0.35 16.85
CA ALA A 74 32.56 -0.34 17.40
C ALA A 74 33.22 -1.14 16.27
#